data_AF-A0A6B1H051-F1
#
_entry.id   AF-A0A6B1H051-F1
#
_cell.length_a   1.000
_cell.length_b   1.000
_cell.length_c   1.000
_cell.angle_alpha   90.00
_cell.angle_beta   90.00
_cell.angle_gamma   90.00
#
_symmetry.space_group_name_H-M   'P 1'
#
loop_
_entity.id
_entity.type
_entity.pdbx_description
1 polymer ?
#
loop_
_entity_poly.entity_id
_entity_poly.type
_entity_poly.pdbx_seq_one_letter_code
_entity_poly.pdbx_strand_id
1 'polypeptide(L)'
;MREPFEQLAFDIPACYVDGYKAARALDPDLAERYIRYTTVGDPLADRAVEQLAAIVEPQHVHRTIAQTVDHYHDPPKDTPEALRELIESSAVVPDWFDPEIALKATRAFLRNSDMVLGGLVGGAIVEGFSTLISKSFRIRSRIILNGVRRLKQNTLQLTEQFMPGGLEPGGDAWKLSLRIRLVHAQARMLLKQSDEWDTPEHGMPLSAAHMLLGAAAFSGRLMDHIARLGGDFSREEKDAYVHVWRYTGLVMGIPETIMFHDHASACRVFEIAATCEPPPDDDAIIMANSIVNSAPIL
;
A
#
# COMPACT_ATOMS: atom_id res chain seq x y z
N MET A 1 41.05 -11.73 10.33
CA MET A 1 39.96 -12.63 10.74
C MET A 1 38.66 -12.02 10.26
N ARG A 2 37.96 -12.67 9.33
CA ARG A 2 36.60 -12.28 8.94
C ARG A 2 35.68 -12.81 10.03
N GLU A 3 34.94 -11.95 10.70
CA GLU A 3 33.91 -12.41 11.64
C GLU A 3 32.83 -13.18 10.85
N PRO A 4 32.38 -14.33 11.37
CA PRO A 4 31.41 -15.16 10.69
C PRO A 4 30.06 -14.45 10.76
N PHE A 5 29.48 -14.19 9.59
CA PHE A 5 28.07 -13.85 9.44
C PHE A 5 27.26 -14.81 10.30
N GLU A 6 26.68 -14.32 11.39
CA GLU A 6 25.60 -15.00 12.08
C GLU A 6 24.56 -15.38 11.03
N GLN A 7 24.21 -16.66 11.01
CA GLN A 7 23.24 -17.24 10.09
C GLN A 7 21.97 -16.39 10.08
N LEU A 8 21.68 -15.74 8.95
CA LEU A 8 20.40 -15.09 8.74
C LEU A 8 19.32 -16.19 8.79
N ALA A 9 18.57 -16.24 9.89
CA ALA A 9 17.55 -17.26 10.16
C ALA A 9 16.26 -17.07 9.31
N PHE A 10 16.34 -16.34 8.20
CA PHE A 10 15.24 -16.08 7.28
C PHE A 10 15.78 -15.75 5.89
N ASP A 11 15.01 -16.12 4.85
CA ASP A 11 15.40 -15.91 3.46
C ASP A 11 15.32 -14.43 3.09
N ILE A 12 16.39 -13.93 2.45
CA ILE A 12 16.44 -12.58 1.88
C ILE A 12 16.40 -12.73 0.36
N PRO A 13 15.43 -12.13 -0.34
CA PRO A 13 15.44 -12.13 -1.80
C PRO A 13 16.68 -11.41 -2.33
N ALA A 14 17.27 -11.95 -3.40
CA ALA A 14 18.64 -11.58 -3.77
C ALA A 14 18.82 -10.09 -4.07
N CYS A 15 17.82 -9.41 -4.63
CA CYS A 15 17.89 -7.98 -4.94
C CYS A 15 17.96 -7.08 -3.70
N TYR A 16 17.55 -7.58 -2.53
CA TYR A 16 17.53 -6.85 -1.27
C TYR A 16 18.83 -6.96 -0.47
N VAL A 17 19.74 -7.86 -0.83
CA VAL A 17 20.90 -8.21 0.01
C VAL A 17 21.79 -7.00 0.32
N ASP A 18 22.06 -6.15 -0.67
CA ASP A 18 22.93 -4.99 -0.46
C ASP A 18 22.20 -3.83 0.23
N GLY A 19 20.95 -3.57 -0.14
CA GLY A 19 20.10 -2.59 0.55
C GLY A 19 19.89 -2.94 2.02
N TYR A 20 19.65 -4.21 2.34
CA TYR A 20 19.54 -4.69 3.71
C TYR A 20 20.81 -4.43 4.53
N LYS A 21 22.01 -4.70 3.98
CA LYS A 21 23.27 -4.40 4.68
C LYS A 21 23.41 -2.91 5.00
N ALA A 22 23.04 -2.04 4.05
CA ALA A 22 23.07 -0.60 4.25
C ALA A 22 22.04 -0.16 5.30
N ALA A 23 20.80 -0.64 5.20
CA ALA A 23 19.71 -0.31 6.10
C ALA A 23 19.99 -0.78 7.54
N ARG A 24 20.60 -1.96 7.72
CA ARG A 24 21.00 -2.46 9.05
C ARG A 24 21.98 -1.54 9.78
N ALA A 25 22.84 -0.85 9.04
CA ALA A 25 23.78 0.10 9.63
C ALA A 25 23.07 1.36 10.18
N LEU A 26 21.86 1.65 9.69
CA LEU A 26 21.01 2.75 10.14
C LEU A 26 20.04 2.30 11.23
N ASP A 27 19.39 1.15 11.04
CA ASP A 27 18.36 0.60 11.92
C ASP A 27 18.27 -0.93 11.76
N PRO A 28 18.93 -1.72 12.62
CA PRO A 28 18.96 -3.18 12.46
C PRO A 28 17.57 -3.81 12.61
N ASP A 29 16.76 -3.32 13.55
CA ASP A 29 15.45 -3.90 13.88
C ASP A 29 14.42 -3.61 12.78
N LEU A 30 14.35 -2.36 12.30
CA LEU A 30 13.44 -2.02 11.20
C LEU A 30 13.88 -2.64 9.88
N ALA A 31 15.18 -2.70 9.60
CA ALA A 31 15.67 -3.34 8.38
C ALA A 31 15.35 -4.84 8.36
N GLU A 32 15.61 -5.55 9.47
CA GLU A 32 15.27 -6.96 9.59
C GLU A 32 13.76 -7.20 9.47
N ARG A 33 12.95 -6.39 10.15
CA ARG A 33 11.49 -6.45 10.05
C ARG A 33 11.05 -6.23 8.60
N TYR A 34 11.55 -5.22 7.92
CA TYR A 34 11.19 -4.96 6.53
C TYR A 34 11.50 -6.16 5.64
N ILE A 35 12.71 -6.71 5.69
CA ILE A 35 13.10 -7.85 4.86
C ILE A 35 12.28 -9.10 5.17
N ARG A 36 12.00 -9.40 6.44
CA ARG A 36 11.15 -10.55 6.82
C ARG A 36 9.77 -10.51 6.16
N TYR A 37 9.22 -9.31 5.95
CA TYR A 37 7.92 -9.14 5.31
C TYR A 37 7.99 -8.99 3.79
N THR A 38 9.17 -9.05 3.16
CA THR A 38 9.31 -9.09 1.68
C THR A 38 8.84 -10.42 1.09
N THR A 39 8.76 -11.48 1.89
CA THR A 39 8.29 -12.81 1.50
C THR A 39 6.86 -13.11 1.96
N VAL A 40 6.21 -12.15 2.62
CA VAL A 40 4.86 -12.31 3.19
C VAL A 40 3.82 -11.63 2.29
N GLY A 41 2.79 -12.37 1.89
CA GLY A 41 1.64 -11.88 1.13
C GLY A 41 0.50 -11.38 2.02
N ASP A 42 -0.75 -11.58 1.56
CA ASP A 42 -1.95 -11.29 2.33
C ASP A 42 -2.87 -12.52 2.29
N PRO A 43 -2.72 -13.46 3.25
CA PRO A 43 -3.39 -14.76 3.17
C PRO A 43 -4.92 -14.68 3.07
N LEU A 44 -5.55 -13.67 3.68
CA LEU A 44 -7.01 -13.49 3.62
C LEU A 44 -7.45 -13.06 2.22
N ALA A 45 -6.80 -12.02 1.67
CA ALA A 45 -7.16 -11.52 0.36
C ALA A 45 -6.72 -12.49 -0.77
N ASP A 46 -5.59 -13.16 -0.62
CA ASP A 46 -5.10 -14.18 -1.55
C ASP A 46 -6.10 -15.34 -1.64
N ARG A 47 -6.54 -15.91 -0.50
CA ARG A 47 -7.59 -16.95 -0.48
C ARG A 47 -8.91 -16.47 -1.07
N ALA A 48 -9.32 -15.23 -0.80
CA ALA A 48 -10.55 -14.67 -1.33
C ALA A 48 -10.51 -14.59 -2.87
N VAL A 49 -9.41 -14.13 -3.45
CA VAL A 49 -9.23 -14.07 -4.89
C VAL A 49 -9.15 -15.45 -5.53
N GLU A 50 -8.42 -16.39 -4.92
CA GLU A 50 -8.32 -17.78 -5.39
C GLU A 50 -9.71 -18.46 -5.42
N GLN A 51 -10.49 -18.31 -4.35
CA GLN A 51 -11.84 -18.88 -4.28
C GLN A 51 -12.77 -18.21 -5.29
N LEU A 52 -12.74 -16.87 -5.41
CA LEU A 52 -13.52 -16.14 -6.42
C LEU A 52 -13.21 -16.64 -7.83
N ALA A 53 -11.93 -16.82 -8.16
CA ALA A 53 -11.51 -17.31 -9.48
C ALA A 53 -11.95 -18.76 -9.75
N ALA A 54 -12.09 -19.57 -8.69
CA ALA A 54 -12.46 -20.98 -8.82
C ALA A 54 -13.98 -21.20 -8.98
N ILE A 55 -14.82 -20.40 -8.31
CA ILE A 55 -16.26 -20.68 -8.19
C ILE A 55 -17.18 -19.59 -8.76
N VAL A 56 -16.65 -18.41 -9.09
CA VAL A 56 -17.43 -17.31 -9.64
C VAL A 56 -17.02 -17.05 -11.08
N GLU A 57 -18.01 -17.09 -11.97
CA GLU A 57 -17.83 -16.73 -13.37
C GLU A 57 -17.18 -15.33 -13.52
N PRO A 58 -16.16 -15.14 -14.39
CA PRO A 58 -15.39 -13.90 -14.46
C PRO A 58 -16.23 -12.62 -14.59
N GLN A 59 -17.32 -12.66 -15.36
CA GLN A 59 -18.26 -11.53 -15.56
C GLN A 59 -19.03 -11.14 -14.30
N HIS A 60 -19.10 -12.02 -13.29
CA HIS A 60 -19.84 -11.80 -12.05
C HIS A 60 -18.95 -11.38 -10.88
N VAL A 61 -17.63 -11.62 -10.94
CA VAL A 61 -16.68 -11.35 -9.84
C VAL A 61 -16.82 -9.92 -9.29
N HIS A 62 -16.83 -8.90 -10.15
CA HIS A 62 -16.95 -7.51 -9.71
C HIS A 62 -18.29 -7.22 -9.01
N ARG A 63 -19.39 -7.82 -9.49
CA ARG A 63 -20.71 -7.67 -8.87
C ARG A 63 -20.75 -8.36 -7.51
N THR A 64 -20.22 -9.58 -7.41
CA THR A 64 -20.14 -10.32 -6.15
C THR A 64 -19.35 -9.55 -5.10
N ILE A 65 -18.16 -9.05 -5.45
CA ILE A 65 -17.35 -8.22 -4.53
C ILE A 65 -18.13 -6.97 -4.10
N ALA A 66 -18.72 -6.24 -5.06
CA ALA A 66 -19.46 -5.02 -4.74
C ALA A 66 -20.64 -5.29 -3.80
N GLN A 67 -21.48 -6.26 -4.13
CA GLN A 67 -22.63 -6.63 -3.30
C GLN A 67 -22.24 -7.06 -1.89
N THR A 68 -21.16 -7.83 -1.77
CA THR A 68 -20.69 -8.29 -0.45
C THR A 68 -20.15 -7.14 0.40
N VAL A 69 -19.33 -6.28 -0.20
CA VAL A 69 -18.73 -5.12 0.49
C VAL A 69 -19.80 -4.08 0.86
N ASP A 70 -20.79 -3.85 -0.01
CA ASP A 70 -21.84 -2.87 0.24
C ASP A 70 -22.84 -3.34 1.32
N HIS A 71 -23.01 -4.66 1.47
CA HIS A 71 -23.85 -5.28 2.50
C HIS A 71 -23.02 -6.00 3.56
N TYR A 72 -21.85 -5.47 3.94
CA TYR A 72 -20.90 -6.17 4.82
C TYR A 72 -21.49 -6.65 6.16
N HIS A 73 -22.55 -6.02 6.67
CA HIS A 73 -23.26 -6.38 7.89
C HIS A 73 -24.20 -7.60 7.73
N ASP A 74 -24.70 -7.82 6.52
CA ASP A 74 -25.53 -8.98 6.15
C ASP A 74 -25.23 -9.37 4.68
N PRO A 75 -24.06 -9.96 4.41
CA PRO A 75 -23.65 -10.24 3.05
C PRO A 75 -24.49 -11.38 2.44
N PRO A 76 -24.78 -11.36 1.13
CA PRO A 76 -25.58 -12.38 0.46
C PRO A 76 -25.21 -13.81 0.86
N LYS A 77 -26.20 -14.71 0.99
CA LYS A 77 -25.97 -16.08 1.49
C LYS A 77 -25.01 -16.89 0.63
N ASP A 78 -24.93 -16.58 -0.66
CA ASP A 78 -24.05 -17.18 -1.66
C ASP A 78 -22.65 -16.51 -1.73
N THR A 79 -22.35 -15.55 -0.85
CA THR A 79 -21.02 -14.96 -0.73
C THR A 79 -19.99 -16.05 -0.46
N PRO A 80 -18.89 -16.13 -1.25
CA PRO A 80 -17.78 -17.03 -1.00
C PRO A 80 -17.20 -16.86 0.42
N GLU A 81 -16.97 -17.97 1.11
CA GLU A 81 -16.51 -18.00 2.51
C GLU A 81 -15.26 -17.14 2.75
N ALA A 82 -14.23 -17.26 1.90
CA ALA A 82 -13.00 -16.50 2.06
C ALA A 82 -13.20 -14.99 1.85
N LEU A 83 -14.15 -14.59 0.99
CA LEU A 83 -14.51 -13.18 0.83
C LEU A 83 -15.26 -12.66 2.08
N ARG A 84 -16.12 -13.49 2.67
CA ARG A 84 -16.81 -13.17 3.94
C ARG A 84 -15.80 -13.00 5.08
N GLU A 85 -14.89 -13.97 5.27
CA GLU A 85 -13.83 -13.91 6.28
C GLU A 85 -12.98 -12.63 6.15
N LEU A 86 -12.58 -12.28 4.92
CA LEU A 86 -11.82 -11.05 4.65
C LEU A 86 -12.58 -9.80 5.11
N ILE A 87 -13.86 -9.70 4.78
CA ILE A 87 -14.69 -8.53 5.06
C ILE A 87 -14.97 -8.42 6.57
N GLU A 88 -15.30 -9.53 7.23
CA GLU A 88 -15.52 -9.57 8.68
C GLU A 88 -14.23 -9.17 9.44
N SER A 89 -13.08 -9.69 9.02
CA SER A 89 -11.79 -9.29 9.60
C SER A 89 -11.50 -7.80 9.42
N SER A 90 -11.86 -7.20 8.29
CA SER A 90 -11.63 -5.78 8.01
C SER A 90 -12.66 -4.85 8.64
N ALA A 91 -13.76 -5.38 9.18
CA ALA A 91 -14.75 -4.59 9.91
C ALA A 91 -14.33 -4.31 11.37
N VAL A 92 -13.27 -4.97 11.86
CA VAL A 92 -12.74 -4.75 13.22
C VAL A 92 -11.95 -3.43 13.26
N VAL A 93 -12.49 -2.47 14.02
CA VAL A 93 -11.83 -1.18 14.28
C VAL A 93 -10.93 -1.33 15.51
N PRO A 94 -9.63 -1.01 15.43
CA PRO A 94 -8.74 -1.06 16.60
C PRO A 94 -9.10 0.00 17.65
N ASP A 95 -8.89 -0.33 18.94
CA ASP A 95 -9.19 0.57 20.07
C ASP A 95 -8.44 1.91 20.02
N TRP A 96 -7.26 1.93 19.37
CA TRP A 96 -6.48 3.16 19.23
C TRP A 96 -7.01 4.08 18.12
N PHE A 97 -7.88 3.61 17.22
CA PHE A 97 -8.41 4.44 16.15
C PHE A 97 -9.43 5.44 16.72
N ASP A 98 -9.05 6.71 16.71
CA ASP A 98 -9.86 7.82 17.19
C ASP A 98 -10.45 8.65 16.00
N PRO A 99 -11.79 8.70 15.85
CA PRO A 99 -12.46 9.52 14.85
C PRO A 99 -12.20 11.04 14.99
N GLU A 100 -11.95 11.55 16.19
CA GLU A 100 -11.65 12.98 16.39
C GLU A 100 -10.25 13.34 15.87
N ILE A 101 -9.29 12.42 16.00
CA ILE A 101 -7.98 12.56 15.35
C ILE A 101 -8.15 12.51 13.83
N ALA A 102 -8.95 11.59 13.31
CA ALA A 102 -9.24 11.52 11.87
C ALA A 102 -9.90 12.81 11.36
N LEU A 103 -10.83 13.40 12.12
CA LEU A 103 -11.47 14.67 11.77
C LEU A 103 -10.49 15.84 11.77
N LYS A 104 -9.47 15.84 12.62
CA LYS A 104 -8.37 16.82 12.55
C LYS A 104 -7.60 16.66 11.23
N ALA A 105 -7.30 15.43 10.84
CA ALA A 105 -6.64 15.15 9.56
C ALA A 105 -7.49 15.60 8.37
N THR A 106 -8.80 15.37 8.40
CA THR A 106 -9.76 15.89 7.41
C THR A 106 -9.64 17.39 7.23
N ARG A 107 -9.67 18.15 8.33
CA ARG A 107 -9.57 19.63 8.27
C ARG A 107 -8.24 20.08 7.66
N ALA A 108 -7.13 19.44 8.06
CA ALA A 108 -5.80 19.76 7.54
C ALA A 108 -5.65 19.39 6.06
N PHE A 109 -6.19 18.24 5.65
CA PHE A 109 -6.26 17.80 4.26
C PHE A 109 -7.05 18.80 3.40
N LEU A 110 -8.26 19.18 3.82
CA LEU A 110 -9.10 20.10 3.05
C LEU A 110 -8.43 21.47 2.86
N ARG A 111 -7.74 21.97 3.88
CA ARG A 111 -6.98 23.23 3.82
C ARG A 111 -5.84 23.19 2.80
N ASN A 112 -5.26 22.02 2.55
CA ASN A 112 -4.07 21.83 1.72
C ASN A 112 -4.30 20.87 0.54
N SER A 113 -5.54 20.64 0.13
CA SER A 113 -5.89 19.52 -0.76
C SER A 113 -5.18 19.56 -2.12
N ASP A 114 -5.00 20.75 -2.68
CA ASP A 114 -4.23 20.99 -3.90
C ASP A 114 -2.73 20.62 -3.74
N MET A 115 -2.11 21.02 -2.63
CA MET A 115 -0.73 20.68 -2.30
C MET A 115 -0.56 19.19 -2.00
N VAL A 116 -1.54 18.57 -1.33
CA VAL A 116 -1.56 17.12 -1.08
C VAL A 116 -1.63 16.35 -2.40
N LEU A 117 -2.52 16.74 -3.30
CA LEU A 117 -2.64 16.11 -4.62
C LEU A 117 -1.40 16.35 -5.48
N GLY A 118 -0.85 17.57 -5.48
CA GLY A 118 0.40 17.89 -6.16
C GLY A 118 1.58 17.07 -5.64
N GLY A 119 1.72 16.96 -4.31
CA GLY A 119 2.76 16.18 -3.65
C GLY A 119 2.61 14.68 -3.88
N LEU A 120 1.39 14.18 -3.96
CA LEU A 120 1.12 12.78 -4.29
C LEU A 120 1.58 12.45 -5.72
N VAL A 121 1.15 13.26 -6.71
CA VAL A 121 1.39 12.98 -8.13
C VAL A 121 2.82 13.29 -8.54
N GLY A 122 3.35 14.45 -8.15
CA GLY A 122 4.70 14.89 -8.50
C GLY A 122 5.80 14.35 -7.59
N GLY A 123 5.45 13.87 -6.39
CA GLY A 123 6.39 13.38 -5.38
C GLY A 123 6.21 11.89 -5.11
N ALA A 124 5.26 11.55 -4.22
CA ALA A 124 5.19 10.21 -3.62
C ALA A 124 5.00 9.07 -4.64
N ILE A 125 4.18 9.24 -5.68
CA ILE A 125 3.98 8.20 -6.71
C ILE A 125 5.26 8.02 -7.55
N VAL A 126 5.88 9.12 -7.98
CA VAL A 126 7.10 9.08 -8.80
C VAL A 126 8.26 8.48 -7.99
N GLU A 127 8.43 8.91 -6.74
CA GLU A 127 9.43 8.37 -5.82
C GLU A 127 9.19 6.89 -5.53
N GLY A 128 7.93 6.46 -5.38
CA GLY A 128 7.57 5.06 -5.19
C GLY A 128 7.98 4.15 -6.36
N PHE A 129 8.02 4.67 -7.59
CA PHE A 129 8.53 3.88 -8.72
C PHE A 129 10.04 3.70 -8.73
N SER A 130 10.79 4.39 -7.87
CA SER A 130 12.22 4.10 -7.72
C SER A 130 12.51 2.76 -7.01
N THR A 131 11.46 2.05 -6.58
CA THR A 131 11.48 0.79 -5.84
C THR A 131 11.03 -0.39 -6.70
N LEU A 132 11.09 -1.61 -6.17
CA LEU A 132 10.66 -2.83 -6.86
C LEU A 132 9.15 -2.84 -7.21
N ILE A 133 8.36 -1.96 -6.58
CA ILE A 133 6.95 -1.73 -6.93
C ILE A 133 6.77 -1.44 -8.42
N SER A 134 7.73 -0.74 -9.06
CA SER A 134 7.70 -0.44 -10.50
C SER A 134 7.64 -1.69 -11.37
N LYS A 135 8.34 -2.77 -11.01
CA LYS A 135 8.33 -4.05 -11.74
C LYS A 135 6.95 -4.72 -11.69
N SER A 136 6.33 -4.79 -10.51
CA SER A 136 4.95 -5.28 -10.36
C SER A 136 3.99 -4.46 -11.22
N PHE A 137 4.18 -3.14 -11.27
CA PHE A 137 3.39 -2.26 -12.11
C PHE A 137 3.66 -2.47 -13.60
N ARG A 138 4.91 -2.66 -14.03
CA ARG A 138 5.28 -2.86 -15.43
C ARG A 138 4.63 -4.12 -15.98
N ILE A 139 4.84 -5.25 -15.30
CA ILE A 139 4.31 -6.56 -15.71
C ILE A 139 2.79 -6.46 -15.78
N ARG A 140 2.14 -5.91 -14.74
CA ARG A 140 0.68 -5.74 -14.74
C ARG A 140 0.19 -4.79 -15.84
N SER A 141 0.89 -3.71 -16.14
CA SER A 141 0.41 -2.72 -17.12
C SER A 141 0.44 -3.25 -18.56
N ARG A 142 1.20 -4.33 -18.84
CA ARG A 142 1.09 -5.08 -20.10
C ARG A 142 -0.19 -5.93 -20.17
N ILE A 143 -0.70 -6.32 -19.02
CA ILE A 143 -1.85 -7.23 -18.87
C ILE A 143 -3.15 -6.42 -18.76
N ILE A 144 -3.18 -5.39 -17.91
CA ILE A 144 -4.34 -4.55 -17.61
C ILE A 144 -3.87 -3.11 -17.25
N LEU A 145 -4.32 -2.12 -18.04
CA LEU A 145 -4.52 -0.67 -17.76
C LEU A 145 -3.47 0.43 -18.00
N ASN A 146 -4.08 1.54 -18.46
CA ASN A 146 -3.67 2.92 -18.73
C ASN A 146 -3.37 3.75 -17.46
N GLY A 147 -2.27 4.53 -17.47
CA GLY A 147 -1.82 5.38 -16.36
C GLY A 147 -2.87 6.37 -15.84
N VAL A 148 -3.76 6.87 -16.70
CA VAL A 148 -4.86 7.77 -16.31
C VAL A 148 -5.83 7.12 -15.33
N ARG A 149 -6.21 5.85 -15.54
CA ARG A 149 -7.14 5.16 -14.63
C ARG A 149 -6.50 4.95 -13.26
N ARG A 150 -5.20 4.62 -13.22
CA ARG A 150 -4.46 4.45 -11.96
C ARG A 150 -4.37 5.75 -11.19
N LEU A 151 -4.05 6.85 -11.88
CA LEU A 151 -3.99 8.17 -11.27
C LEU A 151 -5.34 8.52 -10.62
N LYS A 152 -6.45 8.30 -11.33
CA LYS A 152 -7.81 8.48 -10.79
C LYS A 152 -8.07 7.60 -9.56
N GLN A 153 -7.64 6.35 -9.57
CA GLN A 153 -7.83 5.43 -8.42
C GLN A 153 -7.05 5.88 -7.19
N ASN A 154 -5.78 6.28 -7.34
CA ASN A 154 -4.95 6.78 -6.24
C ASN A 154 -5.53 8.08 -5.66
N THR A 155 -5.92 9.01 -6.53
CA THR A 155 -6.55 10.28 -6.11
C THR A 155 -7.88 10.06 -5.40
N LEU A 156 -8.72 9.16 -5.91
CA LEU A 156 -10.00 8.82 -5.27
C LEU A 156 -9.76 8.24 -3.88
N GLN A 157 -8.89 7.22 -3.75
CA GLN A 157 -8.56 6.61 -2.46
C GLN A 157 -8.03 7.63 -1.46
N LEU A 158 -7.08 8.48 -1.89
CA LEU A 158 -6.52 9.52 -1.05
C LEU A 158 -7.60 10.48 -0.55
N THR A 159 -8.53 10.88 -1.42
CA THR A 159 -9.55 11.88 -1.07
C THR A 159 -10.60 11.29 -0.14
N GLU A 160 -11.13 10.11 -0.46
CA GLU A 160 -12.23 9.48 0.28
C GLU A 160 -11.85 9.18 1.73
N GLN A 161 -10.61 8.73 2.00
CA GLN A 161 -10.20 8.37 3.36
C GLN A 161 -10.14 9.55 4.34
N PHE A 162 -10.07 10.78 3.81
CA PHE A 162 -10.14 12.00 4.61
C PHE A 162 -11.56 12.58 4.67
N MET A 163 -12.57 11.94 4.06
CA MET A 163 -13.96 12.35 4.24
C MET A 163 -14.49 11.87 5.60
N PRO A 164 -15.34 12.64 6.31
CA PRO A 164 -15.95 12.21 7.57
C PRO A 164 -16.66 10.86 7.42
N GLY A 165 -16.36 9.90 8.31
CA GLY A 165 -16.90 8.55 8.24
C GLY A 165 -16.37 7.68 7.09
N GLY A 166 -15.47 8.20 6.24
CA GLY A 166 -15.00 7.50 5.03
C GLY A 166 -14.33 6.16 5.33
N LEU A 167 -13.57 6.06 6.43
CA LEU A 167 -12.87 4.84 6.84
C LEU A 167 -13.63 3.97 7.86
N GLU A 168 -14.75 4.45 8.40
CA GLU A 168 -15.58 3.60 9.27
C GLU A 168 -16.07 2.37 8.48
N PRO A 169 -16.31 1.21 9.12
CA PRO A 169 -16.87 0.05 8.42
C PRO A 169 -18.14 0.40 7.64
N GLY A 170 -18.11 0.21 6.31
CA GLY A 170 -19.17 0.62 5.40
C GLY A 170 -19.04 2.01 4.78
N GLY A 171 -18.08 2.82 5.23
CA GLY A 171 -17.70 4.10 4.60
C GLY A 171 -17.06 3.91 3.23
N ASP A 172 -17.12 4.94 2.39
CA ASP A 172 -16.71 4.81 0.98
C ASP A 172 -15.22 4.51 0.81
N ALA A 173 -14.35 5.10 1.64
CA ALA A 173 -12.93 4.80 1.63
C ALA A 173 -12.60 3.42 2.18
N TRP A 174 -13.32 2.94 3.20
CA TRP A 174 -13.19 1.59 3.72
C TRP A 174 -13.53 0.56 2.63
N LYS A 175 -14.66 0.74 1.93
CA LYS A 175 -15.07 -0.11 0.82
C LYS A 175 -14.08 -0.06 -0.34
N LEU A 176 -13.56 1.13 -0.66
CA LEU A 176 -12.55 1.30 -1.71
C LEU A 176 -11.23 0.61 -1.34
N SER A 177 -10.80 0.73 -0.08
CA SER A 177 -9.59 0.06 0.45
C SER A 177 -9.68 -1.44 0.32
N LEU A 178 -10.84 -2.05 0.64
CA LEU A 178 -11.09 -3.47 0.43
C LEU A 178 -11.02 -3.89 -1.04
N ARG A 179 -11.60 -3.09 -1.93
CA ARG A 179 -11.52 -3.34 -3.38
C ARG A 179 -10.08 -3.25 -3.88
N ILE A 180 -9.28 -2.30 -3.39
CA ILE A 180 -7.86 -2.18 -3.72
C ILE A 180 -7.07 -3.36 -3.15
N ARG A 181 -7.35 -3.80 -1.92
CA ARG A 181 -6.73 -4.98 -1.29
C ARG A 181 -6.94 -6.24 -2.15
N LEU A 182 -8.15 -6.46 -2.66
CA LEU A 182 -8.45 -7.55 -3.59
C LEU A 182 -7.76 -7.38 -4.95
N VAL A 183 -7.62 -6.15 -5.47
CA VAL A 183 -6.83 -5.88 -6.68
C VAL A 183 -5.35 -6.22 -6.48
N HIS A 184 -4.79 -5.93 -5.30
CA HIS A 184 -3.41 -6.32 -4.98
C HIS A 184 -3.24 -7.83 -4.85
N ALA A 185 -4.19 -8.54 -4.22
CA ALA A 185 -4.18 -10.00 -4.17
C ALA A 185 -4.29 -10.64 -5.56
N GLN A 186 -5.17 -10.12 -6.42
CA GLN A 186 -5.25 -10.56 -7.82
C GLN A 186 -3.95 -10.28 -8.59
N ALA A 187 -3.35 -9.11 -8.41
CA ALA A 187 -2.06 -8.81 -9.02
C ALA A 187 -0.98 -9.77 -8.52
N ARG A 188 -0.96 -10.10 -7.22
CA ARG A 188 -0.06 -11.12 -6.64
C ARG A 188 -0.20 -12.48 -7.30
N MET A 189 -1.44 -12.97 -7.44
CA MET A 189 -1.74 -14.24 -8.10
C MET A 189 -1.22 -14.27 -9.55
N LEU A 190 -1.46 -13.19 -10.31
CA LEU A 190 -1.02 -13.10 -11.71
C LEU A 190 0.50 -12.96 -11.85
N LEU A 191 1.13 -12.18 -10.97
CA LEU A 191 2.59 -12.00 -10.97
C LEU A 191 3.30 -13.31 -10.65
N LYS A 192 2.80 -14.09 -9.68
CA LYS A 192 3.33 -15.43 -9.37
C LYS A 192 3.26 -16.43 -10.54
N GLN A 193 2.33 -16.23 -11.46
CA GLN A 193 2.17 -17.06 -12.66
C GLN A 193 2.95 -16.52 -13.87
N SER A 194 3.57 -15.34 -13.74
CA SER A 194 4.31 -14.70 -14.81
C SER A 194 5.75 -15.18 -14.84
N ASP A 195 6.24 -15.57 -16.02
CA ASP A 195 7.65 -15.88 -16.25
C ASP A 195 8.58 -14.67 -16.06
N GLU A 196 8.02 -13.45 -15.98
CA GLU A 196 8.78 -12.21 -15.73
C GLU A 196 9.03 -11.95 -14.22
N TRP A 197 8.37 -12.69 -13.30
CA TRP A 197 8.57 -12.52 -11.85
C TRP A 197 9.43 -13.63 -11.26
N ASP A 198 10.71 -13.34 -11.04
CA ASP A 198 11.63 -14.22 -10.31
C ASP A 198 11.41 -14.09 -8.79
N THR A 199 10.83 -15.11 -8.14
CA THR A 199 10.53 -15.09 -6.70
C THR A 199 11.78 -15.16 -5.82
N PRO A 200 12.77 -16.04 -6.08
CA PRO A 200 14.07 -15.98 -5.40
C PRO A 200 14.76 -14.61 -5.47
N GLU A 201 14.66 -13.92 -6.60
CA GLU A 201 15.25 -12.59 -6.78
C GLU A 201 14.45 -11.50 -6.04
N HIS A 202 13.13 -11.46 -6.25
CA HIS A 202 12.27 -10.31 -5.92
C HIS A 202 11.41 -10.51 -4.67
N GLY A 203 11.33 -11.73 -4.14
CA GLY A 203 10.42 -12.08 -3.04
C GLY A 203 8.96 -12.18 -3.48
N MET A 204 8.06 -11.98 -2.52
CA MET A 204 6.62 -11.99 -2.76
C MET A 204 6.22 -10.70 -3.52
N PRO A 205 5.55 -10.79 -4.68
CA PRO A 205 5.03 -9.59 -5.33
C PRO A 205 4.06 -8.86 -4.40
N LEU A 206 4.07 -7.52 -4.38
CA LEU A 206 3.19 -6.71 -3.51
C LEU A 206 3.12 -7.26 -2.07
N SER A 207 4.30 -7.56 -1.53
CA SER A 207 4.47 -8.10 -0.19
C SER A 207 3.94 -7.15 0.89
N ALA A 208 3.76 -7.66 2.10
CA ALA A 208 3.41 -6.83 3.26
C ALA A 208 4.45 -5.71 3.49
N ALA A 209 5.73 -5.95 3.20
CA ALA A 209 6.77 -4.92 3.21
C ALA A 209 6.52 -3.81 2.17
N HIS A 210 6.19 -4.17 0.93
CA HIS A 210 5.82 -3.17 -0.09
C HIS A 210 4.56 -2.39 0.26
N MET A 211 3.56 -3.06 0.84
CA MET A 211 2.35 -2.39 1.31
C MET A 211 2.67 -1.39 2.42
N LEU A 212 3.56 -1.75 3.36
CA LEU A 212 4.07 -0.84 4.40
C LEU A 212 4.84 0.35 3.82
N LEU A 213 5.75 0.11 2.87
CA LEU A 213 6.51 1.16 2.19
C LEU A 213 5.56 2.13 1.47
N GLY A 214 4.57 1.62 0.74
CA GLY A 214 3.55 2.43 0.09
C GLY A 214 2.75 3.28 1.08
N ALA A 215 2.32 2.70 2.20
CA ALA A 215 1.62 3.43 3.26
C ALA A 215 2.49 4.53 3.88
N ALA A 216 3.78 4.25 4.13
CA ALA A 216 4.74 5.23 4.66
C ALA A 216 5.01 6.36 3.65
N ALA A 217 5.12 6.01 2.36
CA ALA A 217 5.30 6.94 1.25
C ALA A 217 4.13 7.93 1.12
N PHE A 218 2.90 7.45 1.24
CA PHE A 218 1.69 8.26 1.06
C PHE A 218 1.26 8.99 2.34
N SER A 219 1.92 8.72 3.47
CA SER A 219 1.63 9.33 4.77
C SER A 219 2.75 10.24 5.25
N GLY A 220 3.69 9.73 6.03
CA GLY A 220 4.80 10.49 6.60
C GLY A 220 5.64 11.17 5.53
N ARG A 221 6.16 10.40 4.58
CA ARG A 221 7.02 10.93 3.51
C ARG A 221 6.31 11.97 2.64
N LEU A 222 5.02 11.81 2.40
CA LEU A 222 4.21 12.76 1.62
C LEU A 222 4.23 14.17 2.23
N MET A 223 4.36 14.30 3.56
CA MET A 223 4.43 15.62 4.21
C MET A 223 5.63 16.45 3.76
N ASP A 224 6.74 15.82 3.41
CA ASP A 224 7.91 16.53 2.87
C ASP A 224 7.65 17.06 1.45
N HIS A 225 6.97 16.28 0.63
CA HIS A 225 6.59 16.68 -0.73
C HIS A 225 5.58 17.84 -0.69
N ILE A 226 4.61 17.76 0.21
CA ILE A 226 3.63 18.83 0.45
C ILE A 226 4.33 20.11 0.91
N ALA A 227 5.25 20.00 1.87
CA ALA A 227 5.99 21.16 2.39
C ALA A 227 6.81 21.86 1.30
N ARG A 228 7.41 21.11 0.36
CA ARG A 228 8.14 21.67 -0.78
C ARG A 228 7.25 22.46 -1.75
N LEU A 229 5.96 22.14 -1.80
CA LEU A 229 4.97 22.87 -2.59
C LEU A 229 4.35 24.05 -1.82
N GLY A 230 4.72 24.24 -0.54
CA GLY A 230 4.21 25.31 0.30
C GLY A 230 2.98 24.93 1.14
N GLY A 231 2.62 23.64 1.19
CA GLY A 231 1.56 23.18 2.08
C GLY A 231 1.96 23.28 3.56
N ASP A 232 0.98 23.63 4.39
CA ASP A 232 1.18 23.95 5.80
C ASP A 232 0.42 22.98 6.70
N PHE A 233 1.18 22.15 7.42
CA PHE A 233 0.69 21.19 8.40
C PHE A 233 1.46 21.37 9.72
N SER A 234 0.73 21.55 10.81
CA SER A 234 1.30 21.49 12.16
C SER A 234 1.82 20.09 12.47
N ARG A 235 2.64 19.95 13.52
CA ARG A 235 3.11 18.64 13.98
C ARG A 235 1.95 17.70 14.30
N GLU A 236 0.94 18.19 15.01
CA GLU A 236 -0.25 17.42 15.37
C GLU A 236 -1.10 17.04 14.16
N GLU A 237 -1.15 17.89 13.12
CA GLU A 237 -1.85 17.58 11.88
C GLU A 237 -1.13 16.51 11.06
N LYS A 238 0.21 16.51 11.07
CA LYS A 238 1.01 15.44 10.45
C LYS A 238 0.77 14.09 11.15
N ASP A 239 0.78 14.07 12.48
CA ASP A 239 0.47 12.87 13.25
C ASP A 239 -0.97 12.39 12.99
N ALA A 240 -1.93 13.32 12.92
CA ALA A 240 -3.31 12.99 12.57
C ALA A 240 -3.45 12.43 11.14
N TYR A 241 -2.69 12.97 10.19
CA TYR A 241 -2.66 12.45 8.81
C TYR A 241 -2.13 11.02 8.75
N VAL A 242 -1.07 10.73 9.53
CA VAL A 242 -0.53 9.38 9.67
C VAL A 242 -1.50 8.44 10.39
N HIS A 243 -2.27 8.93 11.37
CA HIS A 243 -3.30 8.15 12.05
C HIS A 243 -4.35 7.59 11.08
N VAL A 244 -4.81 8.40 10.13
CA VAL A 244 -5.73 7.96 9.06
C VAL A 244 -5.07 6.87 8.21
N TRP A 245 -3.85 7.11 7.74
CA TRP A 245 -3.11 6.13 6.93
C TRP A 245 -2.74 4.85 7.67
N ARG A 246 -2.52 4.92 8.98
CA ARG A 246 -2.27 3.75 9.81
C ARG A 246 -3.48 2.84 9.77
N TYR A 247 -4.69 3.39 9.92
CA TYR A 247 -5.90 2.61 9.84
C TYR A 247 -6.20 2.13 8.42
N THR A 248 -6.03 2.98 7.41
CA THR A 248 -6.10 2.56 5.99
C THR A 248 -5.18 1.36 5.73
N GLY A 249 -3.95 1.38 6.25
CA GLY A 249 -2.98 0.29 6.13
C GLY A 249 -3.51 -1.05 6.65
N LEU A 250 -4.17 -1.05 7.82
CA LEU A 250 -4.80 -2.25 8.36
C LEU A 250 -5.96 -2.75 7.50
N VAL A 251 -6.83 -1.84 7.03
CA VAL A 251 -7.94 -2.20 6.13
C VAL A 251 -7.39 -2.79 4.81
N MET A 252 -6.25 -2.29 4.34
CA MET A 252 -5.52 -2.78 3.18
C MET A 252 -4.70 -4.06 3.43
N GLY A 253 -4.73 -4.62 4.64
CA GLY A 253 -4.13 -5.91 4.98
C GLY A 253 -2.69 -5.86 5.47
N ILE A 254 -2.16 -4.68 5.81
CA ILE A 254 -0.84 -4.58 6.43
C ILE A 254 -0.92 -5.12 7.87
N PRO A 255 -0.06 -6.07 8.27
CA PRO A 255 -0.04 -6.56 9.64
C PRO A 255 0.23 -5.44 10.64
N GLU A 256 -0.56 -5.37 11.70
CA GLU A 256 -0.42 -4.32 12.71
C GLU A 256 0.97 -4.32 13.38
N THR A 257 1.60 -5.50 13.49
CA THR A 257 2.93 -5.70 14.05
C THR A 257 4.06 -4.94 13.32
N ILE A 258 3.81 -4.48 12.09
CA ILE A 258 4.78 -3.70 11.30
C ILE A 258 4.35 -2.27 11.04
N MET A 259 3.17 -1.86 11.51
CA MET A 259 2.66 -0.52 11.27
C MET A 259 3.39 0.53 12.10
N PHE A 260 3.69 1.66 11.48
CA PHE A 260 4.10 2.89 12.17
C PHE A 260 2.92 3.49 12.97
N HIS A 261 3.23 4.43 13.85
CA HIS A 261 2.24 4.97 14.81
C HIS A 261 2.02 6.48 14.69
N ASP A 262 3.03 7.22 14.25
CA ASP A 262 3.06 8.67 14.19
C ASP A 262 3.90 9.15 12.99
N HIS A 263 3.94 10.46 12.75
CA HIS A 263 4.67 11.02 11.62
C HIS A 263 6.15 10.65 11.62
N ALA A 264 6.81 10.70 12.79
CA ALA A 264 8.23 10.39 12.90
C ALA A 264 8.54 8.93 12.56
N SER A 265 7.76 7.99 13.10
CA SER A 265 7.91 6.56 12.80
C SER A 265 7.55 6.23 11.36
N ALA A 266 6.56 6.89 10.74
CA ALA A 266 6.25 6.72 9.33
C ALA A 266 7.41 7.17 8.42
N CYS A 267 8.01 8.33 8.69
CA CYS A 267 9.20 8.79 7.96
C CYS A 267 10.38 7.85 8.15
N ARG A 268 10.60 7.36 9.37
CA ARG A 268 11.67 6.41 9.67
C ARG A 268 11.48 5.07 8.96
N VAL A 269 10.25 4.54 8.94
CA VAL A 269 9.90 3.35 8.17
C VAL A 269 10.19 3.57 6.69
N PHE A 270 9.77 4.71 6.12
CA PHE A 270 10.05 5.01 4.71
C PHE A 270 11.55 5.05 4.41
N GLU A 271 12.35 5.75 5.22
CA GLU A 271 13.80 5.85 5.05
C GLU A 271 14.48 4.48 5.03
N ILE A 272 14.16 3.63 6.02
CA ILE A 272 14.78 2.31 6.16
C ILE A 272 14.29 1.35 5.07
N ALA A 273 12.99 1.34 4.79
CA ALA A 273 12.41 0.52 3.74
C ALA A 273 12.97 0.88 2.36
N ALA A 274 13.02 2.18 2.03
CA ALA A 274 13.59 2.64 0.76
C ALA A 274 15.09 2.32 0.65
N THR A 275 15.83 2.33 1.75
CA THR A 275 17.24 1.90 1.78
C THR A 275 17.40 0.40 1.52
N CYS A 276 16.40 -0.41 1.91
CA CYS A 276 16.40 -1.84 1.63
C CYS A 276 16.14 -2.16 0.16
N GLU A 277 15.34 -1.35 -0.54
CA GLU A 277 14.92 -1.60 -1.92
C GLU A 277 16.10 -1.64 -2.90
N PRO A 278 16.01 -2.45 -3.97
CA PRO A 278 17.01 -2.45 -5.03
C PRO A 278 17.07 -1.10 -5.75
N PRO A 279 18.20 -0.77 -6.41
CA PRO A 279 18.30 0.44 -7.20
C PRO A 279 17.27 0.44 -8.35
N PRO A 280 16.77 1.62 -8.75
CA PRO A 280 15.81 1.75 -9.84
C PRO A 280 16.39 1.24 -11.17
N ASP A 281 15.56 0.55 -11.96
CA ASP A 281 15.88 0.03 -13.28
C ASP A 281 15.00 0.67 -14.38
N ASP A 282 15.00 0.09 -15.59
CA ASP A 282 14.19 0.59 -16.71
C ASP A 282 12.69 0.59 -16.40
N ASP A 283 12.19 -0.31 -15.54
CA ASP A 283 10.77 -0.35 -15.16
C ASP A 283 10.39 0.92 -14.37
N ALA A 284 11.29 1.41 -13.51
CA ALA A 284 11.13 2.66 -12.79
C ALA A 284 10.96 3.85 -13.75
N ILE A 285 11.84 3.94 -14.77
CA ILE A 285 11.81 5.01 -15.78
C ILE A 285 10.50 4.97 -16.57
N ILE A 286 10.10 3.78 -17.03
CA ILE A 286 8.87 3.60 -17.82
C ILE A 286 7.64 3.98 -17.00
N MET A 287 7.59 3.60 -15.72
CA MET A 287 6.43 3.87 -14.86
C MET A 287 6.34 5.31 -14.39
N ALA A 288 7.46 5.93 -14.05
CA ALA A 288 7.51 7.37 -13.81
C ALA A 288 7.04 8.17 -15.02
N ASN A 289 7.56 7.87 -16.22
CA ASN A 289 7.13 8.53 -17.46
C ASN A 289 5.63 8.32 -17.73
N SER A 290 5.11 7.12 -17.50
CA SER A 290 3.68 6.84 -17.73
C SER A 290 2.78 7.71 -16.85
N ILE A 291 3.11 7.88 -15.57
CA ILE A 291 2.31 8.73 -14.67
C ILE A 291 2.46 10.20 -14.99
N VAL A 292 3.68 10.70 -15.21
CA VAL A 292 3.92 12.10 -15.59
C VAL A 292 3.12 12.47 -16.85
N ASN A 293 3.13 11.62 -17.87
CA ASN A 293 2.37 11.86 -19.11
C ASN A 293 0.86 11.54 -19.00
N SER A 294 0.40 10.99 -17.88
CA SER A 294 -1.03 10.75 -17.61
C SER A 294 -1.70 11.87 -16.83
N ALA A 295 -0.91 12.80 -16.26
CA ALA A 295 -1.46 13.98 -15.62
C ALA A 295 -2.14 14.85 -16.69
N PRO A 296 -3.42 15.26 -16.50
CA PRO A 296 -4.08 16.12 -17.46
C PRO A 296 -3.30 17.43 -17.57
N ILE A 297 -2.85 17.74 -18.80
CA ILE A 297 -2.32 19.07 -19.12
C ILE A 297 -3.52 20.02 -19.09
N LEU A 298 -3.51 20.95 -18.13
CA LEU A 298 -4.51 22.03 -18.05
C LEU A 298 -4.32 23.02 -19.20
#